data_AF-A0AAV9U8L6-F1
#
_entry.id   AF-A0AAV9U8L6-F1
#
_cell.length_a   1.000
_cell.length_b   1.000
_cell.length_c   1.000
_cell.angle_alpha   90.00
_cell.angle_beta   90.00
_cell.angle_gamma   90.00
#
_symmetry.space_group_name_H-M   'P 1'
#
loop_
_entity.id
_entity.type
_entity.pdbx_description
1 polymer ?
#
loop_
_entity_poly.entity_id
_entity_poly.type
_entity_poly.pdbx_seq_one_letter_code
_entity_poly.pdbx_strand_id
1 'polypeptide(L)'
;MQRLVISKAAKQALDAFKTSKGGTLAPTLKFSGSKSQNAYFSSAQTQATKEKFQLFTYPPDAKVPVPPEIVSPELRRVLQENTNHLNFDTRFGILSRKRLEHIGDVEIRAVITPYLVKMQPQLQWPEMMYLEGVLNSNAQLGLFAKDMDTAGRIGIQNIQGGKRLADLLEAQIGALLLENENREATKSFIEKLIEPSIPFHREVFRANGHKLL
;
A
#
# COMPACT_ATOMS: atom_id res chain seq x y z
N MET A 1 -13.79 20.46 14.05
CA MET A 1 -12.41 20.18 13.60
C MET A 1 -11.88 18.99 14.40
N GLN A 2 -11.90 17.78 13.83
CA GLN A 2 -11.18 16.66 14.45
C GLN A 2 -9.70 16.84 14.14
N ARG A 3 -8.89 17.18 15.16
CA ARG A 3 -7.44 16.98 15.06
C ARG A 3 -7.23 15.51 14.77
N LEU A 4 -6.44 15.16 13.75
CA LEU A 4 -5.96 13.79 13.63
C LEU A 4 -5.25 13.45 14.93
N VAL A 5 -5.88 12.57 15.70
CA VAL A 5 -5.22 11.92 16.82
C VAL A 5 -4.13 11.10 16.16
N ILE A 6 -2.89 11.57 16.25
CA ILE A 6 -1.73 10.81 15.78
C ILE A 6 -1.82 9.48 16.52
N SER A 7 -2.06 8.40 15.77
CA SER A 7 -2.18 7.08 16.37
C SER A 7 -0.90 6.76 17.13
N LYS A 8 -0.99 5.96 18.19
CA LYS A 8 0.18 5.53 18.96
C LYS A 8 1.28 4.97 18.04
N ALA A 9 0.87 4.22 17.01
CA ALA A 9 1.75 3.68 15.98
C ALA A 9 2.43 4.77 15.15
N ALA A 10 1.69 5.77 14.67
CA ALA A 10 2.24 6.90 13.93
C ALA A 10 3.23 7.71 14.78
N LYS A 11 2.94 7.89 16.07
CA LYS A 11 3.83 8.57 17.01
C LYS A 11 5.13 7.79 17.23
N GLN A 12 5.05 6.47 17.48
CA GLN A 12 6.22 5.61 17.66
C GLN A 12 7.11 5.58 16.40
N ALA A 13 6.52 5.45 15.21
CA ALA A 13 7.26 5.49 13.95
C ALA A 13 7.93 6.85 13.73
N LEU A 14 7.23 7.94 14.06
CA LEU A 14 7.76 9.29 13.95
C LEU A 14 8.89 9.57 14.97
N ASP A 15 8.75 9.08 16.19
CA ASP A 15 9.76 9.22 17.24
C ASP A 15 11.02 8.44 16.84
N ALA A 16 10.88 7.20 16.35
CA ALA A 16 11.99 6.41 15.81
C ALA A 16 12.69 7.13 14.64
N PHE A 17 11.91 7.70 13.72
CA PHE A 17 12.47 8.49 12.62
C PHE A 17 13.26 9.70 13.12
N LYS A 18 12.71 10.49 14.04
CA LYS A 18 13.36 11.67 14.62
C LYS A 18 14.65 11.30 15.35
N THR A 19 14.68 10.18 16.07
CA THR A 19 15.91 9.69 16.74
C THR A 19 16.98 9.22 15.74
N SER A 20 16.58 8.60 14.61
CA SER A 20 17.53 8.10 13.59
C SER A 20 18.29 9.22 12.85
N LYS A 21 17.73 10.44 12.81
CA LYS A 21 18.45 11.62 12.33
C LYS A 21 19.64 12.04 13.21
N GLY A 22 19.80 11.43 14.39
CA GLY A 22 21.00 11.51 15.24
C GLY A 22 21.85 10.23 15.31
N GLY A 23 21.49 9.18 14.56
CA GLY A 23 22.22 7.90 14.58
C GLY A 23 21.55 6.81 13.74
N THR A 24 22.15 6.53 12.57
CA THR A 24 22.02 5.34 11.69
C THR A 24 20.61 4.88 11.28
N LEU A 25 20.31 5.04 9.97
CA LEU A 25 19.04 4.75 9.30
C LEU A 25 18.66 3.26 9.25
N ALA A 26 17.35 2.99 9.39
CA ALA A 26 16.69 1.72 9.04
C ALA A 26 16.89 1.35 7.54
N PRO A 27 16.73 0.08 7.14
CA PRO A 27 17.33 -0.46 5.93
C PRO A 27 16.80 0.20 4.67
N THR A 28 17.72 0.81 3.93
CA THR A 28 17.45 1.39 2.61
C THR A 28 17.42 0.28 1.57
N LEU A 29 16.22 -0.17 1.17
CA LEU A 29 16.10 -1.16 0.09
C LEU A 29 16.58 -0.55 -1.24
N LYS A 30 17.46 -1.28 -1.95
CA LYS A 30 17.92 -0.95 -3.31
C LYS A 30 17.13 -1.80 -4.30
N PHE A 31 16.55 -1.19 -5.32
CA PHE A 31 15.90 -1.89 -6.44
C PHE A 31 16.58 -1.50 -7.77
N SER A 32 16.69 -2.46 -8.70
CA SER A 32 17.41 -2.33 -9.97
C SER A 32 16.51 -2.59 -11.19
N GLY A 33 16.61 -1.72 -12.21
CA GLY A 33 16.20 -1.90 -13.63
C GLY A 33 14.77 -1.45 -13.98
N SER A 34 14.40 -0.96 -15.18
CA SER A 34 15.06 -0.56 -16.44
C SER A 34 14.03 0.19 -17.33
N LYS A 35 14.51 0.97 -18.33
CA LYS A 35 13.80 1.99 -19.13
C LYS A 35 12.68 1.47 -20.10
N SER A 36 11.65 2.29 -20.35
CA SER A 36 11.19 2.68 -21.71
C SER A 36 10.23 3.88 -21.68
N GLN A 37 10.20 4.62 -22.80
CA GLN A 37 9.66 5.97 -23.00
C GLN A 37 8.14 6.00 -23.25
N ASN A 38 7.43 6.97 -22.66
CA ASN A 38 6.22 7.64 -23.18
C ASN A 38 5.91 8.87 -22.29
N ALA A 39 6.69 9.94 -22.48
CA ALA A 39 6.50 11.27 -21.91
C ALA A 39 5.29 11.92 -22.60
N TYR A 40 4.26 12.40 -21.91
CA TYR A 40 4.20 13.81 -21.46
C TYR A 40 3.21 14.05 -20.31
N PHE A 41 2.51 13.01 -19.83
CA PHE A 41 1.70 13.04 -18.59
C PHE A 41 2.41 12.43 -17.38
N SER A 42 3.65 11.97 -17.59
CA SER A 42 4.45 11.23 -16.63
C SER A 42 5.37 12.11 -15.78
N SER A 43 5.43 13.44 -15.97
CA SER A 43 6.44 14.28 -15.30
C SER A 43 6.30 14.33 -13.78
N ALA A 44 5.09 14.27 -13.21
CA ALA A 44 4.90 14.17 -11.76
C ALA A 44 5.14 12.75 -11.20
N GLN A 45 5.04 11.71 -12.04
CA GLN A 45 5.31 10.32 -11.66
C GLN A 45 6.76 9.87 -11.93
N THR A 46 7.52 10.60 -12.76
CA THR A 46 8.85 10.16 -13.23
C THR A 46 10.02 10.75 -12.43
N GLN A 47 9.84 11.84 -11.68
CA GLN A 47 10.92 12.36 -10.82
C GLN A 47 11.14 11.55 -9.53
N ALA A 48 10.21 10.69 -9.15
CA ALA A 48 10.37 9.76 -8.02
C ALA A 48 11.22 8.51 -8.33
N THR A 49 11.95 8.45 -9.46
CA THR A 49 12.66 7.22 -9.89
C THR A 49 14.09 7.06 -9.38
N LYS A 50 14.56 7.90 -8.46
CA LYS A 50 15.81 7.64 -7.69
C LYS A 50 15.71 7.92 -6.20
N GLU A 51 14.60 8.45 -5.73
CA GLU A 51 14.44 8.75 -4.32
C GLU A 51 13.91 7.52 -3.60
N LYS A 52 14.75 7.00 -2.72
CA LYS A 52 14.36 5.97 -1.77
C LYS A 52 13.33 6.60 -0.84
N PHE A 53 12.04 6.29 -1.07
CA PHE A 53 11.01 6.64 -0.09
C PHE A 53 11.43 6.11 1.27
N GLN A 54 11.32 6.96 2.29
CA GLN A 54 11.32 6.46 3.64
C GLN A 54 9.96 5.83 3.88
N LEU A 55 9.99 4.55 4.20
CA LEU A 55 8.80 3.70 4.25
C LEU A 55 8.33 3.55 5.70
N PHE A 56 7.01 3.44 5.86
CA PHE A 56 6.40 3.16 7.14
C PHE A 56 6.30 1.66 7.38
N THR A 57 6.62 1.24 8.59
CA THR A 57 6.35 -0.12 9.11
C THR A 57 5.55 0.02 10.39
N TYR A 58 4.61 -0.89 10.62
CA TYR A 58 3.89 -0.95 11.88
C TYR A 58 4.86 -1.30 13.02
N PRO A 59 4.81 -0.58 14.16
CA PRO A 59 5.55 -0.98 15.35
C PRO A 59 5.17 -2.39 15.81
N PRO A 60 6.08 -3.16 16.43
CA PRO A 60 5.80 -4.53 16.84
C PRO A 60 4.58 -4.70 17.76
N ASP A 61 4.24 -3.68 18.55
CA ASP A 61 3.08 -3.66 19.45
C ASP A 61 1.81 -3.04 18.83
N ALA A 62 1.86 -2.63 17.56
CA ALA A 62 0.73 -2.00 16.90
C ALA A 62 -0.31 -3.04 16.47
N LYS A 63 -1.59 -2.68 16.65
CA LYS A 63 -2.70 -3.45 16.09
C LYS A 63 -2.80 -3.20 14.59
N VAL A 64 -2.16 -4.06 13.79
CA VAL A 64 -2.23 -3.99 12.34
C VAL A 64 -3.66 -4.30 11.87
N PRO A 65 -4.24 -3.52 10.94
CA PRO A 65 -5.55 -3.80 10.39
C PRO A 65 -5.61 -5.18 9.73
N VAL A 66 -6.73 -5.87 9.93
CA VAL A 66 -6.96 -7.22 9.40
C VAL A 66 -8.01 -7.09 8.30
N PRO A 67 -7.71 -7.47 7.03
CA PRO A 67 -8.73 -7.50 5.99
C PRO A 67 -9.89 -8.44 6.34
N PRO A 68 -11.10 -8.16 5.83
CA PRO A 68 -12.23 -9.07 5.91
C PRO A 68 -11.89 -10.46 5.37
N GLU A 69 -12.68 -11.46 5.74
CA GLU A 69 -12.52 -12.80 5.23
C GLU A 69 -13.08 -12.89 3.80
N ILE A 70 -12.33 -13.52 2.89
CA ILE A 70 -12.81 -13.89 1.56
C ILE A 70 -13.61 -15.17 1.73
N VAL A 71 -14.93 -15.14 1.64
CA VAL A 71 -15.79 -16.32 1.87
C VAL A 71 -15.75 -17.30 0.69
N SER A 72 -15.58 -16.77 -0.53
CA SER A 72 -15.63 -17.53 -1.77
C SER A 72 -14.45 -18.49 -1.91
N PRO A 73 -14.69 -19.81 -1.99
CA PRO A 73 -13.62 -20.79 -2.19
C PRO A 73 -12.94 -20.63 -3.56
N GLU A 74 -13.66 -20.16 -4.58
CA GLU A 74 -13.11 -19.90 -5.91
C GLU A 74 -12.08 -18.76 -5.88
N LEU A 75 -12.37 -17.68 -5.15
CA LEU A 75 -11.44 -16.55 -5.02
C LEU A 75 -10.22 -16.93 -4.18
N ARG A 76 -10.41 -17.69 -3.08
CA ARG A 76 -9.30 -18.24 -2.30
C ARG A 76 -8.38 -19.09 -3.19
N ARG A 77 -8.96 -19.96 -4.02
CA ARG A 77 -8.21 -20.80 -4.96
C ARG A 77 -7.39 -19.97 -5.94
N VAL A 78 -7.97 -18.91 -6.53
CA VAL A 78 -7.23 -18.01 -7.45
C VAL A 78 -6.07 -17.31 -6.73
N LEU A 79 -6.27 -16.88 -5.48
CA LEU A 79 -5.22 -16.23 -4.70
C LEU A 79 -4.08 -17.18 -4.34
N GLN A 80 -4.42 -18.40 -3.92
CA GLN A 80 -3.47 -19.44 -3.49
C GLN A 80 -2.62 -20.01 -4.62
N GLU A 81 -3.00 -19.76 -5.88
CA GLU A 81 -2.26 -20.25 -7.04
C GLU A 81 -0.86 -19.63 -7.11
N ASN A 82 0.15 -20.46 -7.38
CA ASN A 82 1.54 -19.98 -7.48
C ASN A 82 1.79 -19.16 -8.75
N THR A 83 1.00 -19.40 -9.81
CA THR A 83 1.13 -18.78 -11.12
C THR A 83 0.24 -17.53 -11.25
N ASN A 84 0.84 -16.36 -11.54
CA ASN A 84 0.09 -15.10 -11.68
C ASN A 84 -0.97 -15.11 -12.79
N HIS A 85 -0.75 -15.89 -13.85
CA HIS A 85 -1.53 -15.82 -15.09
C HIS A 85 -2.42 -17.04 -15.34
N LEU A 86 -2.43 -18.02 -14.43
CA LEU A 86 -3.31 -19.17 -14.59
C LEU A 86 -4.76 -18.70 -14.42
N ASN A 87 -5.58 -19.00 -15.42
CA ASN A 87 -6.98 -18.63 -15.45
C ASN A 87 -7.84 -19.73 -14.81
N PHE A 88 -8.80 -19.31 -14.00
CA PHE A 88 -9.81 -20.13 -13.37
C PHE A 88 -11.18 -19.66 -13.83
N ASP A 89 -12.04 -20.59 -14.18
CA ASP A 89 -13.46 -20.31 -14.35
C ASP A 89 -14.10 -20.19 -12.95
N THR A 90 -14.79 -19.09 -12.72
CA THR A 90 -15.40 -18.75 -11.43
C THR A 90 -16.77 -18.12 -11.69
N ARG A 91 -17.62 -18.06 -10.66
CA ARG A 91 -18.89 -17.34 -10.72
C ARG A 91 -18.74 -15.83 -10.96
N PHE A 92 -17.52 -15.29 -10.84
CA PHE A 92 -17.17 -13.90 -11.13
C PHE A 92 -16.56 -13.71 -12.53
N GLY A 93 -16.60 -14.77 -13.35
CA GLY A 93 -15.96 -14.84 -14.66
C GLY A 93 -14.58 -15.50 -14.62
N ILE A 94 -13.84 -15.38 -15.73
CA ILE A 94 -12.50 -15.95 -15.86
C ILE A 94 -11.51 -15.07 -15.08
N LEU A 95 -10.89 -15.61 -14.03
CA LEU A 95 -9.99 -14.87 -13.15
C LEU A 95 -8.59 -15.49 -13.10
N SER A 96 -7.60 -14.64 -12.91
CA SER A 96 -6.23 -15.02 -12.54
C SER A 96 -5.77 -14.09 -11.42
N ARG A 97 -4.72 -14.46 -10.68
CA ARG A 97 -4.18 -13.58 -9.64
C ARG A 97 -3.80 -12.20 -10.20
N LYS A 98 -3.25 -12.15 -11.43
CA LYS A 98 -2.92 -10.89 -12.10
C LYS A 98 -4.15 -10.03 -12.42
N ARG A 99 -5.29 -10.64 -12.75
CA ARG A 99 -6.54 -9.89 -12.94
C ARG A 99 -7.04 -9.32 -11.61
N LEU A 100 -6.98 -10.11 -10.54
CA LEU A 100 -7.31 -9.64 -9.18
C LEU A 100 -6.38 -8.51 -8.73
N GLU A 101 -5.07 -8.63 -8.98
CA GLU A 101 -4.07 -7.59 -8.72
C GLU A 101 -4.45 -6.27 -9.40
N HIS A 102 -4.82 -6.31 -10.68
CA HIS A 102 -5.24 -5.11 -11.40
C HIS A 102 -6.51 -4.47 -10.82
N ILE A 103 -7.49 -5.28 -10.42
CA ILE A 103 -8.70 -4.79 -9.76
C ILE A 103 -8.33 -4.11 -8.43
N GLY A 104 -7.42 -4.73 -7.68
CA GLY A 104 -6.90 -4.22 -6.41
C GLY A 104 -6.17 -2.89 -6.53
N ASP A 105 -5.21 -2.76 -7.46
CA ASP A 105 -4.47 -1.50 -7.69
C ASP A 105 -5.43 -0.33 -7.98
N VAL A 106 -6.45 -0.58 -8.82
CA VAL A 106 -7.49 0.42 -9.12
C VAL A 106 -8.26 0.82 -7.86
N GLU A 107 -8.70 -0.16 -7.05
CA GLU A 107 -9.45 0.10 -5.83
C GLU A 107 -8.64 0.85 -4.78
N ILE A 108 -7.37 0.47 -4.58
CA ILE A 108 -6.48 1.15 -3.62
C ILE A 108 -6.37 2.64 -3.98
N ARG A 109 -6.11 2.97 -5.24
CA ARG A 109 -6.06 4.37 -5.70
C ARG A 109 -7.40 5.09 -5.53
N ALA A 110 -8.49 4.41 -5.86
CA ALA A 110 -9.84 4.94 -5.73
C ALA A 110 -10.24 5.22 -4.27
N VAL A 111 -9.59 4.57 -3.30
CA VAL A 111 -9.78 4.84 -1.87
C VAL A 111 -8.81 5.89 -1.34
N ILE A 112 -7.51 5.79 -1.65
CA ILE A 112 -6.48 6.68 -1.11
C ILE A 112 -6.78 8.14 -1.43
N THR A 113 -7.03 8.47 -2.69
CA THR A 113 -7.13 9.87 -3.12
C THR A 113 -8.34 10.58 -2.49
N PRO A 114 -9.57 10.03 -2.54
CA PRO A 114 -10.70 10.61 -1.82
C PRO A 114 -10.49 10.67 -0.31
N TYR A 115 -9.82 9.67 0.28
CA TYR A 115 -9.52 9.65 1.71
C TYR A 115 -8.61 10.82 2.10
N LEU A 116 -7.54 11.08 1.34
CA LEU A 116 -6.63 12.20 1.58
C LEU A 116 -7.35 13.55 1.46
N VAL A 117 -8.17 13.74 0.42
CA VAL A 117 -8.96 14.98 0.23
C VAL A 117 -9.92 15.21 1.39
N LYS A 118 -10.62 14.15 1.83
CA LYS A 118 -11.62 14.24 2.90
C LYS A 118 -10.99 14.47 4.28
N MET A 119 -9.94 13.71 4.61
CA MET A 119 -9.38 13.65 5.96
C MET A 119 -8.25 14.64 6.19
N GLN A 120 -7.66 15.18 5.12
CA GLN A 120 -6.54 16.12 5.19
C GLN A 120 -6.78 17.35 4.28
N PRO A 121 -7.89 18.09 4.44
CA PRO A 121 -8.25 19.18 3.54
C PRO A 121 -7.23 20.33 3.49
N GLN A 122 -6.34 20.42 4.47
CA GLN A 122 -5.25 21.40 4.51
C GLN A 122 -4.04 21.06 3.63
N LEU A 123 -3.96 19.85 3.06
CA LEU A 123 -2.83 19.45 2.23
C LEU A 123 -2.81 20.27 0.95
N GLN A 124 -1.62 20.76 0.60
CA GLN A 124 -1.38 21.33 -0.71
C GLN A 124 -1.18 20.20 -1.73
N TRP A 125 -1.50 20.48 -2.99
CA TRP A 125 -1.43 19.50 -4.08
C TRP A 125 -0.07 18.75 -4.15
N PRO A 126 1.10 19.41 -4.05
CA PRO A 126 2.40 18.76 -3.92
C PRO A 126 2.50 17.66 -2.85
N GLU A 127 2.03 17.95 -1.64
CA GLU A 127 2.09 17.03 -0.49
C GLU A 127 1.10 15.88 -0.69
N MET A 128 -0.07 16.15 -1.27
CA MET A 128 -1.09 15.15 -1.57
C MET A 128 -0.60 14.13 -2.61
N MET A 129 0.00 14.60 -3.71
CA MET A 129 0.55 13.73 -4.76
C MET A 129 1.72 12.88 -4.24
N TYR A 130 2.57 13.46 -3.38
CA TYR A 130 3.62 12.69 -2.71
C TYR A 130 3.02 11.57 -1.84
N LEU A 131 2.01 11.89 -1.01
CA LEU A 131 1.37 10.91 -0.15
C LEU A 131 0.67 9.81 -0.95
N GLU A 132 -0.10 10.16 -1.97
CA GLU A 132 -0.71 9.18 -2.87
C GLU A 132 0.36 8.26 -3.47
N GLY A 133 1.43 8.85 -4.02
CA GLY A 133 2.52 8.11 -4.65
C GLY A 133 3.22 7.13 -3.71
N VAL A 134 3.53 7.54 -2.47
CA VAL A 134 4.19 6.64 -1.51
C VAL A 134 3.25 5.56 -0.99
N LEU A 135 1.99 5.91 -0.67
CA LEU A 135 0.99 4.97 -0.14
C LEU A 135 0.60 3.89 -1.16
N ASN A 136 0.57 4.23 -2.45
CA ASN A 136 0.28 3.30 -3.53
C ASN A 136 1.54 2.63 -4.13
N SER A 137 2.73 2.86 -3.56
CA SER A 137 3.96 2.26 -4.09
C SER A 137 4.06 0.77 -3.74
N ASN A 138 4.53 -0.08 -4.66
CA ASN A 138 4.78 -1.50 -4.38
C ASN A 138 5.73 -1.68 -3.16
N ALA A 139 6.61 -0.72 -2.91
CA ALA A 139 7.49 -0.77 -1.75
C ALA A 139 6.71 -0.65 -0.43
N GLN A 140 5.81 0.32 -0.32
CA GLN A 140 4.98 0.53 0.86
C GLN A 140 3.91 -0.56 1.00
N LEU A 141 3.23 -0.93 -0.09
CA LEU A 141 2.26 -2.02 -0.12
C LEU A 141 2.89 -3.36 0.27
N GLY A 142 4.12 -3.62 -0.16
CA GLY A 142 4.87 -4.82 0.23
C GLY A 142 5.20 -4.87 1.73
N LEU A 143 5.44 -3.73 2.37
CA LEU A 143 5.63 -3.66 3.82
C LEU A 143 4.31 -3.85 4.57
N PHE A 144 3.23 -3.23 4.11
CA PHE A 144 1.90 -3.48 4.68
C PHE A 144 1.52 -4.97 4.60
N ALA A 145 1.72 -5.59 3.44
CA ALA A 145 1.47 -7.01 3.24
C ALA A 145 2.31 -7.90 4.17
N LYS A 146 3.56 -7.51 4.42
CA LYS A 146 4.45 -8.20 5.36
C LYS A 146 3.96 -8.04 6.80
N ASP A 147 3.66 -6.82 7.24
CA ASP A 147 3.25 -6.51 8.61
C ASP A 147 1.89 -7.16 8.97
N MET A 148 1.04 -7.39 7.97
CA MET A 148 -0.24 -8.11 8.12
C MET A 148 -0.15 -9.64 8.02
N ASP A 149 1.03 -10.19 7.71
CA ASP A 149 1.22 -11.59 7.31
C ASP A 149 0.22 -12.03 6.22
N THR A 150 0.08 -11.23 5.15
CA THR A 150 -0.87 -11.50 4.06
C THR A 150 -0.67 -12.89 3.45
N ALA A 151 0.59 -13.30 3.28
CA ALA A 151 0.93 -14.61 2.72
C ALA A 151 0.47 -15.77 3.62
N GLY A 152 0.79 -15.71 4.93
CA GLY A 152 0.39 -16.72 5.89
C GLY A 152 -1.13 -16.84 5.99
N ARG A 153 -1.84 -15.70 5.98
CA ARG A 153 -3.30 -15.67 6.08
C ARG A 153 -4.03 -16.18 4.83
N ILE A 154 -3.46 -15.98 3.65
CA ILE A 154 -4.00 -16.56 2.40
C ILE A 154 -3.59 -18.04 2.28
N GLY A 155 -2.53 -18.47 2.98
CA GLY A 155 -2.01 -19.84 2.92
C GLY A 155 -1.02 -20.08 1.78
N ILE A 156 -0.32 -19.04 1.33
CA ILE A 156 0.72 -19.16 0.29
C ILE A 156 2.07 -19.32 0.96
N GLN A 157 2.77 -20.40 0.62
CA GLN A 157 4.15 -20.63 1.04
C GLN A 157 5.13 -20.06 0.01
N ASN A 158 6.33 -19.69 0.45
CA ASN A 158 7.46 -19.32 -0.41
C ASN A 158 7.27 -18.06 -1.28
N ILE A 159 6.38 -17.14 -0.90
CA ILE A 159 6.37 -15.80 -1.51
C ILE A 159 7.47 -14.94 -0.87
N GLN A 160 8.42 -14.50 -1.70
CA GLN A 160 9.56 -13.68 -1.25
C GLN A 160 9.67 -12.42 -2.10
N GLY A 161 10.08 -11.33 -1.44
CA GLY A 161 10.33 -10.02 -2.07
C GLY A 161 9.14 -9.07 -1.98
N GLY A 162 9.44 -7.80 -1.72
CA GLY A 162 8.43 -6.76 -1.49
C GLY A 162 7.43 -6.59 -2.63
N LYS A 163 7.89 -6.68 -3.89
CA LYS A 163 7.00 -6.61 -5.05
C LYS A 163 5.95 -7.72 -5.04
N ARG A 164 6.35 -8.99 -4.85
CA ARG A 164 5.40 -10.11 -4.87
C ARG A 164 4.38 -10.02 -3.74
N LEU A 165 4.80 -9.51 -2.58
CA LEU A 165 3.89 -9.25 -1.45
C LEU A 165 2.93 -8.11 -1.75
N ALA A 166 3.37 -7.05 -2.43
CA ALA A 166 2.49 -5.97 -2.90
C ALA A 166 1.45 -6.49 -3.90
N ASP A 167 1.91 -7.20 -4.94
CA ASP A 167 1.05 -7.80 -5.96
C ASP A 167 0.01 -8.75 -5.30
N LEU A 168 0.39 -9.48 -4.23
CA LEU A 168 -0.51 -10.35 -3.47
C LEU A 168 -1.54 -9.56 -2.65
N LEU A 169 -1.14 -8.46 -2.00
CA LEU A 169 -2.06 -7.58 -1.26
C LEU A 169 -3.08 -6.93 -2.20
N GLU A 170 -2.63 -6.44 -3.35
CA GLU A 170 -3.50 -5.93 -4.42
C GLU A 170 -4.48 -7.02 -4.86
N ALA A 171 -4.00 -8.23 -5.14
CA ALA A 171 -4.87 -9.34 -5.51
C ALA A 171 -5.90 -9.68 -4.41
N GLN A 172 -5.50 -9.65 -3.13
CA GLN A 172 -6.41 -9.86 -2.01
C GLN A 172 -7.52 -8.80 -1.98
N ILE A 173 -7.16 -7.54 -2.19
CA ILE A 173 -8.13 -6.43 -2.26
C ILE A 173 -9.07 -6.60 -3.46
N GLY A 174 -8.53 -6.98 -4.62
CA GLY A 174 -9.34 -7.28 -5.80
C GLY A 174 -10.33 -8.42 -5.57
N ALA A 175 -9.91 -9.48 -4.86
CA ALA A 175 -10.80 -10.57 -4.47
C ALA A 175 -11.91 -10.08 -3.51
N LEU A 176 -11.56 -9.29 -2.49
CA LEU A 176 -12.53 -8.74 -1.55
C LEU A 176 -13.56 -7.83 -2.23
N LEU A 177 -13.16 -7.05 -3.23
CA LEU A 177 -14.06 -6.18 -3.98
C LEU A 177 -15.10 -6.96 -4.80
N LEU A 178 -14.72 -8.14 -5.33
CA LEU A 178 -15.64 -9.01 -6.06
C LEU A 178 -16.66 -9.69 -5.13
N GLU A 179 -16.39 -9.75 -3.83
CA GLU A 179 -17.39 -10.17 -2.86
C GLU A 179 -18.35 -9.02 -2.56
N ASN A 180 -19.56 -9.09 -3.10
CA ASN A 180 -20.58 -8.03 -3.01
C ASN A 180 -20.82 -7.49 -1.59
N GLU A 181 -20.73 -8.34 -0.56
CA GLU A 181 -20.95 -7.95 0.84
C GLU A 181 -19.76 -7.18 1.44
N ASN A 182 -18.60 -7.20 0.79
CA ASN A 182 -17.34 -6.73 1.34
C ASN A 182 -16.89 -5.37 0.79
N ARG A 183 -17.61 -4.70 -0.11
CA ARG A 183 -17.13 -3.44 -0.73
C ARG A 183 -16.81 -2.35 0.31
N GLU A 184 -17.76 -2.00 1.17
CA GLU A 184 -17.53 -0.98 2.21
C GLU A 184 -16.52 -1.45 3.27
N ALA A 185 -16.51 -2.76 3.58
CA ALA A 185 -15.53 -3.34 4.49
C ALA A 185 -14.10 -3.29 3.93
N THR A 186 -13.95 -3.49 2.61
CA THR A 186 -12.68 -3.40 1.87
C THR A 186 -12.17 -1.98 1.89
N LYS A 187 -13.03 -1.00 1.57
CA LYS A 187 -12.70 0.41 1.69
C LYS A 187 -12.26 0.78 3.10
N SER A 188 -13.06 0.42 4.11
CA SER A 188 -12.72 0.69 5.51
C SER A 188 -11.41 0.05 5.93
N PHE A 189 -11.11 -1.14 5.41
CA PHE A 189 -9.83 -1.81 5.62
C PHE A 189 -8.67 -1.01 5.01
N ILE A 190 -8.76 -0.60 3.75
CA ILE A 190 -7.72 0.20 3.07
C ILE A 190 -7.48 1.52 3.82
N GLU A 191 -8.54 2.22 4.21
CA GLU A 191 -8.45 3.47 4.98
C GLU A 191 -7.71 3.25 6.30
N LYS A 192 -8.06 2.21 7.06
CA LYS A 192 -7.37 1.85 8.31
C LYS A 192 -5.92 1.44 8.09
N LEU A 193 -5.62 0.81 6.96
CA LEU A 193 -4.28 0.35 6.60
C LEU A 193 -3.32 1.52 6.33
N ILE A 194 -3.80 2.56 5.66
CA ILE A 194 -2.98 3.72 5.28
C ILE A 194 -2.96 4.82 6.34
N GLU A 195 -4.01 4.95 7.16
CA GLU A 195 -4.16 6.09 8.08
C GLU A 195 -2.95 6.29 9.03
N PRO A 196 -2.37 5.24 9.65
CA PRO A 196 -1.23 5.39 10.54
C PRO A 196 0.05 5.90 9.86
N SER A 197 0.23 5.65 8.57
CA SER A 197 1.45 6.06 7.87
C SER A 197 1.41 7.51 7.37
N ILE A 198 0.22 8.12 7.26
CA ILE A 198 0.06 9.49 6.75
C ILE A 198 0.88 10.50 7.56
N PRO A 199 0.79 10.59 8.90
CA PRO A 199 1.57 11.58 9.65
C PRO A 199 3.08 11.40 9.48
N PHE A 200 3.54 10.15 9.39
CA PHE A 200 4.95 9.84 9.15
C PHE A 200 5.42 10.38 7.80
N HIS A 201 4.72 10.03 6.71
CA HIS A 201 5.11 10.45 5.37
C HIS A 201 5.01 11.97 5.17
N ARG A 202 4.07 12.65 5.83
CA ARG A 202 4.00 14.12 5.84
C ARG A 202 5.26 14.76 6.44
N GLU A 203 5.75 14.21 7.55
CA GLU A 203 6.98 14.69 8.17
C GLU A 203 8.21 14.40 7.31
N VAL A 204 8.24 13.26 6.62
CA VAL A 204 9.27 12.96 5.60
C VAL A 204 9.24 13.99 4.46
N PHE A 205 8.06 14.33 3.94
CA PHE A 205 7.91 15.34 2.89
C PHE A 205 8.44 16.70 3.33
N ARG A 206 8.00 17.19 4.50
CA ARG A 206 8.43 18.47 5.08
C ARG A 206 9.93 18.53 5.32
N ALA A 207 10.50 17.46 5.86
CA ALA A 207 11.92 17.36 6.16
C ALA A 207 12.83 17.43 4.92
N ASN A 208 12.32 17.09 3.75
CA ASN A 208 13.07 17.10 2.49
C ASN A 208 12.77 18.35 1.64
N GLY A 209 12.01 19.32 2.17
CA GLY A 209 11.93 20.69 1.65
C GLY A 209 11.50 20.81 0.18
N HIS A 210 10.42 20.15 -0.22
CA HIS A 210 9.91 20.13 -1.61
C HIS A 210 10.90 19.62 -2.67
N LYS A 211 12.09 19.13 -2.31
CA LYS A 211 13.07 18.58 -3.26
C LYS A 211 12.63 17.24 -3.88
N LEU A 212 11.50 16.69 -3.43
CA LEU A 212 10.95 15.39 -3.83
C LEU A 212 9.99 15.47 -5.04
N LEU A 213 9.86 16.67 -5.66
CA LEU A 213 9.06 16.94 -6.85
C LEU A 213 9.97 17.60 -7.89
#